data_AF-A0A2G1DLI0-F1
#
_entry.id   AF-A0A2G1DLI0-F1
#
_cell.length_a   1.000
_cell.length_b   1.000
_cell.length_c   1.000
_cell.angle_alpha   90.00
_cell.angle_beta   90.00
_cell.angle_gamma   90.00
#
_symmetry.space_group_name_H-M   'P 1'
#
loop_
_entity.id
_entity.type
_entity.pdbx_description
1 polymer ?
#
loop_
_entity_poly.entity_id
_entity_poly.type
_entity_poly.pdbx_seq_one_letter_code
_entity_poly.pdbx_strand_id
1 'polypeptide(L)' 'MLAFIGVADSKIEMLFVDPDYIGQKIGRKLTKYAIENLGA' A
#
# COMPACT_ATOMS: atom_id res chain seq x y z
N MET A 1 7.37 6.33 10.31
CA MET A 1 6.81 5.16 9.60
C MET A 1 6.61 5.59 8.16
N LEU A 2 7.22 4.92 7.19
CA LEU A 2 7.37 5.44 5.82
C LEU A 2 6.11 5.31 4.94
N ALA A 3 5.37 4.21 5.12
CA ALA A 3 4.12 3.97 4.41
C ALA A 3 3.32 2.85 5.10
N PHE A 4 2.03 2.79 4.81
CA PHE A 4 1.07 1.82 5.35
C PHE A 4 0.07 1.42 4.27
N ILE A 5 -0.33 0.15 4.25
CA ILE A 5 -1.46 -0.33 3.45
C ILE A 5 -2.36 -1.20 4.32
N GLY A 6 -3.67 -0.94 4.27
CA GLY A 6 -4.70 -1.71 4.94
C GLY A 6 -5.59 -2.42 3.93
N VAL A 7 -5.76 -3.73 4.11
CA VAL A 7 -6.65 -4.58 3.30
C VAL A 7 -7.73 -5.17 4.20
N ALA A 8 -8.98 -5.05 3.80
CA ALA A 8 -10.12 -5.69 4.45
C ALA A 8 -11.08 -6.20 3.36
N ASP A 9 -11.72 -7.35 3.60
CA ASP A 9 -12.69 -7.96 2.67
C ASP A 9 -12.20 -8.02 1.20
N SER A 10 -10.94 -8.43 1.00
CA SER A 10 -10.29 -8.50 -0.31
C SER A 10 -10.25 -7.16 -1.06
N LYS A 11 -10.16 -6.04 -0.33
CA LYS A 11 -10.08 -4.71 -0.89
C LYS A 11 -9.08 -3.84 -0.15
N ILE A 12 -8.35 -3.02 -0.89
CA ILE A 12 -7.48 -1.99 -0.32
C ILE A 12 -8.36 -0.85 0.19
N GLU A 13 -8.44 -0.71 1.50
CA GLU A 13 -9.22 0.35 2.17
C GLU A 13 -8.36 1.58 2.46
N MET A 14 -7.07 1.40 2.72
CA MET A 14 -6.18 2.48 3.13
C MET A 14 -4.80 2.32 2.51
N LEU A 15 -4.25 3.40 1.96
CA LEU A 15 -2.86 3.49 1.53
C LEU A 15 -2.33 4.86 1.91
N PHE A 16 -1.41 4.90 2.86
CA PHE A 16 -0.76 6.12 3.32
C PHE A 16 0.74 6.03 3.03
N VAL A 17 1.32 7.12 2.51
CA VAL A 17 2.75 7.23 2.25
C VAL A 17 3.20 8.56 2.84
N ASP A 18 4.33 8.55 3.55
CA ASP A 18 4.95 9.75 4.06
C ASP A 18 5.24 10.73 2.91
N PRO A 19 4.85 12.02 3.01
CA PRO A 19 5.00 13.00 1.93
C PRO A 19 6.42 13.09 1.36
N ASP A 20 7.44 12.97 2.21
CA ASP A 20 8.85 13.05 1.83
C ASP A 20 9.28 11.88 0.92
N TYR A 21 8.44 10.83 0.84
CA TYR A 21 8.69 9.60 0.13
C TYR A 21 7.74 9.37 -1.06
N ILE A 22 6.87 10.35 -1.37
CA ILE A 22 6.05 10.35 -2.58
C ILE A 22 6.93 10.42 -3.83
N GLY A 23 6.50 9.76 -4.91
CA GLY A 23 7.27 9.66 -6.17
C GLY A 23 8.33 8.55 -6.18
N GLN A 24 8.63 7.93 -5.04
CA GLN A 24 9.63 6.85 -4.94
C GLN A 24 9.08 5.44 -5.24
N LYS A 25 7.89 5.34 -5.85
CA LYS A 25 7.20 4.08 -6.20
C LYS A 25 6.85 3.17 -5.00
N ILE A 26 6.85 3.69 -3.78
CA ILE A 26 6.52 2.92 -2.56
C ILE A 26 5.06 2.47 -2.59
N GLY A 27 4.12 3.36 -2.93
CA GLY A 27 2.70 3.01 -3.06
C GLY A 27 2.49 1.86 -4.05
N ARG A 28 3.17 1.88 -5.19
CA ARG A 28 3.10 0.79 -6.19
C ARG A 28 3.57 -0.55 -5.63
N LYS A 29 4.66 -0.57 -4.85
CA LYS A 29 5.16 -1.80 -4.21
C LYS A 29 4.16 -2.34 -3.20
N LEU A 30 3.56 -1.47 -2.38
CA LEU A 30 2.56 -1.87 -1.39
C LEU A 30 1.28 -2.40 -2.04
N THR A 31 0.76 -1.72 -3.06
CA THR A 31 -0.42 -2.20 -3.82
C THR A 31 -0.15 -3.56 -4.44
N LYS A 32 1.01 -3.74 -5.08
CA LYS A 32 1.39 -5.04 -5.65
C LYS A 32 1.45 -6.13 -4.57
N TYR A 33 2.06 -5.81 -3.42
CA TYR A 33 2.13 -6.73 -2.29
C TYR A 33 0.73 -7.11 -1.78
N ALA A 34 -0.19 -6.15 -1.65
CA ALA A 34 -1.56 -6.40 -1.22
C ALA A 34 -2.32 -7.35 -2.16
N ILE A 35 -2.19 -7.17 -3.47
CA ILE A 35 -2.82 -8.05 -4.46
C ILE A 35 -2.20 -9.46 -4.38
N GLU A 36 -0.87 -9.54 -4.37
CA GLU A 36 -0.16 -10.83 -4.45
C GLU A 36 -0.19 -11.64 -3.16
N ASN A 37 -0.26 -11.00 -1.98
CA ASN A 37 -0.08 -11.65 -0.69
C ASN A 37 -1.27 -11.50 0.27
N LEU A 38 -2.07 -10.45 0.13
CA LEU A 38 -3.20 -10.17 1.04
C LEU A 38 -4.56 -10.50 0.41
N GLY A 39 -4.58 -10.91 -0.87
CA GLY A 39 -5.80 -11.26 -1.59
C GLY A 39 -6.72 -10.06 -1.83
N ALA A 40 -6.12 -8.88 -2.02
CA ALA A 40 -6.80 -7.64 -2.40
C ALA A 40 -7.02 -7.49 -3.92
#